data_AF-A0A1M7BSU2-F1
#
_entry.id   AF-A0A1M7BSU2-F1
#
_cell.length_a   1.000
_cell.length_b   1.000
_cell.length_c   1.000
_cell.angle_alpha   90.00
_cell.angle_beta   90.00
_cell.angle_gamma   90.00
#
_symmetry.space_group_name_H-M   'P 1'
#
loop_
_entity.id
_entity.type
_entity.pdbx_description
1 polymer ?
#
loop_
_entity_poly.entity_id
_entity_poly.type
_entity_poly.pdbx_seq_one_letter_code
_entity_poly.pdbx_strand_id
1 'polypeptide(L)'
;MAMSILQIRVDDNLKNEVSDLFERLGMDIPTAVRIFFKRAIIERGLPFNVNKIPSATTQDNSRLMQALYALNDEAHKNGTAGMSEEEIEAEIKAARAERKKKHGVRSR
;
A
#
# COMPACT_ATOMS: atom_id res chain seq x y z
N MET A 1 -20.02 -19.54 25.46
CA MET A 1 -19.75 -18.36 24.61
C MET A 1 -21.08 -17.77 24.18
N ALA A 2 -21.25 -16.45 24.26
CA ALA A 2 -22.48 -15.82 23.81
C ALA A 2 -22.58 -15.88 22.27
N MET A 3 -23.73 -16.31 21.74
CA MET A 3 -24.02 -16.25 20.31
C MET A 3 -24.70 -14.92 20.01
N SER A 4 -24.15 -14.16 19.06
CA SER A 4 -24.74 -12.90 18.57
C SER A 4 -25.44 -13.13 17.23
N ILE A 5 -26.55 -12.45 17.01
CA ILE A 5 -27.33 -12.52 15.76
C ILE A 5 -26.90 -11.37 14.85
N LEU A 6 -26.54 -11.70 13.61
CA LEU A 6 -26.24 -10.73 12.55
C LEU A 6 -27.41 -10.68 11.56
N GLN A 7 -28.08 -9.52 11.46
CA GLN A 7 -29.13 -9.29 10.47
C GLN A 7 -28.55 -8.54 9.26
N ILE A 8 -28.70 -9.10 8.07
CA ILE A 8 -28.20 -8.53 6.81
C ILE A 8 -29.38 -8.32 5.87
N ARG A 9 -29.51 -7.11 5.31
CA ARG A 9 -30.47 -6.82 4.24
C ARG A 9 -29.80 -7.09 2.90
N VAL A 10 -30.46 -7.89 2.06
CA VAL A 10 -29.97 -8.32 0.74
C VAL A 10 -31.17 -8.27 -0.20
N ASP A 11 -30.95 -7.92 -1.46
CA ASP A 11 -31.96 -8.04 -2.51
C ASP A 11 -32.32 -9.51 -2.75
N ASP A 12 -33.59 -9.78 -3.10
CA ASP A 12 -34.06 -11.15 -3.28
C ASP A 12 -33.35 -11.88 -4.43
N ASN A 13 -33.00 -11.17 -5.52
CA ASN A 13 -32.26 -11.77 -6.63
C ASN A 13 -30.87 -12.21 -6.19
N LEU A 14 -30.16 -11.33 -5.48
CA LEU A 14 -28.82 -11.63 -4.95
C LEU A 14 -28.86 -12.78 -3.95
N LYS A 15 -29.88 -12.84 -3.09
CA LYS A 15 -30.06 -13.96 -2.15
C LYS A 15 -30.21 -15.29 -2.89
N ASN A 16 -31.02 -15.34 -3.94
CA ASN A 16 -31.26 -16.56 -4.72
C ASN A 16 -29.98 -17.01 -5.44
N GLU A 17 -29.28 -16.09 -6.11
CA GLU A 17 -28.01 -16.39 -6.79
C GLU A 17 -26.95 -16.96 -5.82
N VAL A 18 -26.85 -16.36 -4.63
CA VAL A 18 -25.90 -16.78 -3.60
C VAL A 18 -26.31 -18.13 -2.99
N SER A 19 -27.60 -18.40 -2.82
CA SER A 19 -28.10 -19.70 -2.35
C SER A 19 -27.73 -20.80 -3.33
N ASP A 20 -28.04 -20.63 -4.62
CA ASP A 20 -27.74 -21.60 -5.68
C ASP A 20 -26.24 -21.87 -5.79
N LEU A 21 -25.41 -20.82 -5.66
CA LEU A 21 -23.95 -20.95 -5.69
C LEU A 21 -23.45 -21.80 -4.52
N PHE A 22 -23.86 -21.49 -3.29
CA PHE A 22 -23.36 -22.17 -2.10
C PHE A 22 -23.92 -23.59 -1.96
N GLU A 23 -25.14 -23.85 -2.40
CA GLU A 23 -25.71 -25.20 -2.48
C GLU A 23 -24.89 -26.10 -3.41
N ARG A 24 -24.47 -25.59 -4.58
CA ARG A 24 -23.56 -26.31 -5.49
C ARG A 24 -22.20 -26.61 -4.86
N LEU A 25 -21.78 -25.79 -3.91
CA LEU A 25 -20.55 -25.97 -3.13
C LEU A 25 -20.77 -26.81 -1.85
N GLY A 26 -22.00 -27.26 -1.58
CA GLY A 26 -22.35 -28.07 -0.42
C GLY A 26 -22.33 -27.31 0.90
N MET A 27 -22.64 -26.01 0.90
CA MET A 27 -22.66 -25.17 2.11
C MET A 27 -23.86 -24.22 2.18
N ASP A 28 -24.21 -23.78 3.38
CA ASP A 28 -25.25 -22.78 3.64
C ASP A 28 -24.66 -21.36 3.72
N ILE A 29 -25.49 -20.36 3.42
CA ILE A 29 -25.11 -18.93 3.48
C ILE A 29 -24.48 -18.55 4.84
N PRO A 30 -25.04 -18.92 6.01
CA PRO A 30 -24.42 -18.62 7.29
C PRO A 30 -22.99 -19.18 7.44
N THR A 31 -22.70 -20.36 6.91
CA THR A 31 -21.34 -20.93 6.93
C THR A 31 -20.40 -20.14 6.03
N ALA A 32 -20.84 -19.79 4.82
CA ALA A 32 -20.04 -18.97 3.92
C ALA A 32 -19.70 -17.60 4.54
N VAL A 33 -20.67 -16.94 5.17
CA VAL A 33 -20.49 -15.67 5.89
C VAL A 33 -19.50 -15.82 7.05
N ARG A 34 -19.55 -16.92 7.81
CA ARG A 34 -18.55 -17.20 8.87
C ARG A 34 -17.14 -17.36 8.31
N ILE A 35 -16.98 -18.07 7.19
CA ILE A 35 -15.69 -18.24 6.52
C ILE A 35 -15.14 -16.89 6.06
N PHE A 36 -16.00 -16.06 5.44
CA PHE A 36 -15.65 -14.71 5.02
C PHE A 36 -15.05 -13.89 6.17
N PHE A 37 -15.73 -13.82 7.32
CA PHE A 37 -15.21 -13.05 8.46
C PHE A 37 -13.91 -13.61 9.02
N LYS A 38 -13.78 -14.93 9.15
CA LYS A 38 -12.52 -15.55 9.59
C LYS A 38 -11.37 -15.20 8.66
N ARG A 39 -11.61 -15.22 7.35
CA ARG A 39 -10.59 -14.86 6.36
C ARG A 39 -10.24 -13.38 6.40
N ALA A 40 -11.23 -12.50 6.52
CA ALA A 40 -11.03 -11.06 6.67
C ALA A 40 -10.16 -10.72 7.90
N ILE A 41 -10.36 -11.42 9.01
CA ILE A 41 -9.56 -11.26 10.24
C ILE A 41 -8.11 -11.69 9.99
N ILE A 42 -7.89 -12.84 9.35
CA ILE A 42 -6.55 -13.36 9.04
C ILE A 42 -5.79 -12.38 8.14
N GLU A 43 -6.45 -11.84 7.12
CA GLU A 43 -5.83 -10.92 6.18
C GLU A 43 -5.75 -9.47 6.67
N ARG A 44 -6.39 -9.15 7.81
CA ARG A 44 -6.58 -7.77 8.30
C ARG A 44 -7.12 -6.84 7.20
N GLY A 45 -8.05 -7.35 6.40
CA GLY A 45 -8.52 -6.69 5.19
C GLY A 45 -9.68 -7.43 4.53
N LEU A 46 -9.99 -7.06 3.29
CA LEU A 46 -10.99 -7.76 2.50
C LEU A 46 -10.39 -9.05 1.93
N PRO A 47 -11.07 -10.21 2.08
CA PRO A 47 -10.58 -11.53 1.68
C PRO A 47 -10.71 -11.79 0.18
N PHE A 48 -10.58 -10.74 -0.63
CA PHE A 48 -10.61 -10.77 -2.07
C PHE A 48 -9.85 -9.56 -2.61
N ASN A 49 -9.26 -9.70 -3.80
CA ASN A 49 -8.61 -8.59 -4.48
C ASN A 49 -9.67 -7.54 -4.84
N VAL A 50 -9.57 -6.38 -4.20
CA VAL A 50 -10.35 -5.21 -4.62
C VAL A 50 -9.68 -4.68 -5.87
N ASN A 51 -10.07 -5.18 -7.04
CA ASN A 51 -9.65 -4.63 -8.32
C ASN A 51 -10.23 -3.22 -8.46
N LYS A 52 -9.60 -2.24 -7.82
CA LYS A 52 -9.76 -0.84 -8.19
C LYS A 52 -9.09 -0.71 -9.55
N ILE A 53 -9.79 -0.12 -10.52
CA ILE A 53 -9.15 0.57 -11.65
C ILE A 53 -7.92 1.26 -11.06
N PRO A 54 -6.70 1.01 -11.57
CA PRO A 54 -5.47 1.41 -10.89
C PRO A 54 -5.49 2.91 -10.64
N SER A 55 -5.87 3.32 -9.43
CA SER A 55 -5.53 4.65 -8.95
C SER A 55 -4.01 4.63 -8.87
N ALA A 56 -3.37 5.56 -9.58
CA ALA A 56 -1.92 5.72 -9.65
C ALA A 56 -1.19 5.73 -8.28
N THR A 57 -1.95 5.80 -7.19
CA THR A 57 -1.52 5.78 -5.78
C THR A 57 -1.26 4.38 -5.21
N THR A 58 -1.73 3.29 -5.83
CA THR A 58 -1.12 1.95 -5.57
C THR A 58 0.13 1.86 -6.43
N GLN A 59 1.02 2.82 -6.20
CA GLN A 59 2.33 2.87 -6.81
C GLN A 59 3.02 1.59 -6.36
N ASP A 60 3.35 0.77 -7.35
CA ASP A 60 4.03 -0.50 -7.20
C ASP A 60 5.21 -0.34 -6.23
N ASN A 61 4.99 -0.71 -4.96
CA ASN A 61 5.97 -0.53 -3.88
C ASN A 61 7.28 -1.26 -4.21
N SER A 62 7.21 -2.26 -5.09
CA SER A 62 8.38 -2.97 -5.61
C SER A 62 9.31 -2.03 -6.38
N ARG A 63 8.77 -1.13 -7.20
CA ARG A 63 9.54 -0.21 -8.02
C ARG A 63 10.16 0.91 -7.19
N LEU A 64 9.44 1.40 -6.19
CA LEU A 64 9.97 2.36 -5.21
C LEU A 64 11.13 1.73 -4.41
N MET A 65 10.95 0.50 -3.92
CA MET A 65 11.99 -0.21 -3.16
C MET A 65 13.22 -0.50 -4.02
N GLN A 66 13.04 -0.93 -5.27
CA GLN A 66 14.16 -1.13 -6.20
C GLN A 66 14.94 0.16 -6.45
N ALA A 67 14.24 1.28 -6.64
CA ALA A 67 14.90 2.58 -6.80
C ALA A 67 15.67 2.99 -5.53
N LEU A 68 15.11 2.75 -4.35
CA LEU A 68 15.81 3.02 -3.07
C LEU A 68 17.05 2.15 -2.90
N TYR A 69 16.99 0.85 -3.21
CA TYR A 69 18.16 -0.03 -3.14
C TYR A 69 19.26 0.40 -4.12
N ALA A 70 18.91 0.77 -5.35
CA ALA A 70 19.88 1.25 -6.33
C ALA A 70 20.58 2.55 -5.89
N LEU A 71 19.82 3.51 -5.35
CA LEU A 71 20.38 4.76 -4.81
C LEU A 71 21.33 4.49 -3.62
N ASN A 72 20.98 3.52 -2.76
CA ASN A 72 21.81 3.17 -1.62
C ASN A 72 23.12 2.49 -2.07
N ASP A 73 23.06 1.58 -3.04
CA ASP A 73 24.24 0.95 -3.65
C ASP A 73 25.18 1.99 -4.30
N GLU A 74 24.61 3.00 -4.96
CA GLU A 74 25.39 4.12 -5.52
C GLU A 74 26.05 4.96 -4.42
N ALA A 75 25.35 5.23 -3.32
CA ALA A 75 25.91 5.95 -2.18
C ALA A 75 27.08 5.18 -1.54
N HIS A 76 26.97 3.85 -1.44
CA HIS A 76 28.06 3.00 -0.95
C HIS A 76 29.28 3.01 -1.89
N LYS A 77 29.06 2.93 -3.22
CA LYS A 77 30.15 2.99 -4.21
C LYS A 77 30.85 4.34 -4.25
N ASN A 78 30.09 5.41 -4.05
CA ASN A 78 30.61 6.77 -4.07
C ASN A 78 31.19 7.21 -2.72
N GLY A 79 31.16 6.34 -1.70
CA GLY A 79 31.68 6.62 -0.36
C GLY A 79 30.88 7.69 0.41
N THR A 80 29.68 8.04 -0.06
CA THR A 80 28.77 8.99 0.61
C THR A 80 27.80 8.30 1.57
N ALA A 81 27.81 6.96 1.59
CA ALA A 81 27.08 6.19 2.59
C ALA A 81 27.75 6.29 3.96
N GLY A 82 27.02 6.83 4.94
CA GLY A 82 27.48 6.96 6.34
C GLY A 82 27.94 8.36 6.75
N MET A 83 27.68 9.40 5.94
CA MET A 83 27.87 10.80 6.35
C MET A 83 27.05 11.12 7.60
N SER A 84 27.63 11.89 8.52
CA SER A 84 26.91 12.36 9.71
C SER A 84 25.88 13.41 9.32
N GLU A 85 24.84 13.59 10.17
CA GLU A 85 23.81 14.62 9.94
C GLU A 85 24.43 16.03 9.79
N GLU A 86 25.45 16.34 10.59
CA GLU A 86 26.15 17.62 10.55
C GLU A 86 26.85 17.86 9.20
N GLU A 87 27.46 16.83 8.64
CA GLU A 87 28.16 16.89 7.36
C GLU A 87 27.16 17.07 6.19
N ILE A 88 26.03 16.36 6.26
CA ILE A 88 24.92 16.51 5.31
C ILE A 88 24.36 17.94 5.33
N GLU A 89 24.10 18.49 6.51
CA GLU A 89 23.57 19.86 6.66
C GLU A 89 24.55 20.91 6.13
N ALA A 90 25.85 20.74 6.41
CA ALA A 90 26.90 21.62 5.92
C ALA A 90 26.96 21.62 4.38
N GLU A 91 26.89 20.44 3.75
CA GLU A 91 26.88 20.31 2.29
C GLU A 91 25.63 20.95 1.66
N ILE A 92 24.43 20.68 2.21
CA ILE A 92 23.17 21.27 1.72
C ILE A 92 23.23 22.80 1.80
N LYS A 93 23.76 23.35 2.90
CA LYS A 93 23.91 24.80 3.09
C LYS A 93 24.88 25.40 2.07
N ALA A 94 26.02 24.76 1.84
CA ALA A 94 27.00 25.18 0.84
C ALA A 94 26.43 25.15 -0.59
N ALA A 95 25.81 24.03 -0.98
CA ALA A 95 25.21 23.87 -2.31
C ALA A 95 24.08 24.88 -2.59
N ARG A 96 23.25 25.17 -1.59
CA ARG A 96 22.19 26.20 -1.69
C ARG A 96 22.77 27.61 -1.82
N ALA A 97 23.84 27.92 -1.09
CA ALA A 97 24.53 29.21 -1.17
C ALA A 97 25.18 29.42 -2.56
N GLU A 98 25.79 28.39 -3.12
CA GLU A 98 26.35 28.42 -4.48
C GLU A 98 25.28 28.60 -5.56
N ARG A 99 24.16 27.87 -5.47
CA ARG A 99 23.03 28.05 -6.39
C ARG A 99 22.46 29.47 -6.34
N LYS A 100 22.39 30.08 -5.15
CA LYS A 100 21.95 31.47 -4.96
C LYS A 100 22.91 32.47 -5.60
N LYS A 101 24.24 32.24 -5.48
CA LYS A 101 25.25 33.04 -6.20
C LYS A 101 25.13 32.89 -7.72
N LYS A 102 24.99 31.66 -8.25
CA LYS A 102 24.82 31.41 -9.69
C LYS A 102 23.53 32.00 -10.26
N HIS A 103 22.41 31.92 -9.55
CA HIS A 103 21.14 32.50 -9.98
C HIS A 103 21.09 34.03 -9.86
N GLY A 104 21.81 34.62 -8.90
CA GLY A 104 21.94 36.08 -8.80
C GLY A 104 22.79 36.72 -9.90
N VAL A 105 23.69 35.96 -10.52
CA VAL A 105 24.57 36.43 -11.61
C VAL A 105 23.91 36.37 -12.99
N ARG A 106 22.88 35.54 -13.20
CA ARG A 106 22.15 35.45 -14.48
C ARG A 106 21.05 36.51 -14.66
N SER A 107 20.87 37.42 -13.69
CA SER A 107 19.78 38.41 -13.68
C SER A 107 20.25 39.86 -13.75
N ARG A 108 21.45 40.13 -14.29
CA ARG A 108 21.94 41.48 -14.60
C ARG A 108 22.41 41.56 -16.04
#